data_AF-A0A4Q1K4Y6-F1
#
_entry.id   AF-A0A4Q1K4Y6-F1
#
_cell.length_a   1.000
_cell.length_b   1.000
_cell.length_c   1.000
_cell.angle_alpha   90.00
_cell.angle_beta   90.00
_cell.angle_gamma   90.00
#
_symmetry.space_group_name_H-M   'P 1'
#
loop_
_entity.id
_entity.type
_entity.pdbx_description
1 polymer ?
#
loop_
_entity_poly.entity_id
_entity_poly.type
_entity_poly.pdbx_seq_one_letter_code
_entity_poly.pdbx_strand_id
1 'polypeptide(L)'
;MKKLLFGLIAIIGVTFTSNAQIKTKDDARLASAKTFVSFKKQLTEAYLKSTDYSSFEKNLCGNWNNTKEGKYLLNEVYTYFKNKTSDEKIIASYDGIGMAKALQFQQDIYTKNPKSDGSELFGGPSDNSTTSSNPTSKVAYPCRWYQLSCHLNQIFGAEMGGILLNYGICTLLGTC
;
A
#
# COMPACT_ATOMS: atom_id res chain seq x y z
N MET A 1 18.43 -1.37 31.27
CA MET A 1 17.06 -1.76 30.91
C MET A 1 16.58 -0.85 29.76
N LYS A 2 16.54 -1.36 28.53
CA LYS A 2 16.16 -0.59 27.34
C LYS A 2 14.64 -0.42 27.33
N LYS A 3 14.17 0.83 27.42
CA LYS A 3 12.74 1.18 27.37
C LYS A 3 12.24 0.97 25.94
N LEU A 4 11.36 -0.01 25.76
CA LEU A 4 10.58 -0.21 24.55
C LEU A 4 9.55 0.92 24.47
N LEU A 5 9.87 1.96 23.71
CA LEU A 5 8.89 2.95 23.27
C LEU A 5 8.04 2.27 22.20
N PHE A 6 6.90 1.74 22.62
CA PHE A 6 5.80 1.39 21.74
C PHE A 6 5.41 2.66 20.98
N GLY A 7 5.80 2.73 19.71
CA GLY A 7 5.44 3.80 18.80
C GLY A 7 3.93 3.85 18.65
N LEU A 8 3.31 4.79 19.35
CA LEU A 8 1.93 5.19 19.14
C LEU A 8 1.87 5.77 17.72
N ILE A 9 1.44 4.96 16.75
CA ILE A 9 1.15 5.43 15.40
C ILE A 9 -0.04 6.37 15.55
N ALA A 10 0.23 7.68 15.57
CA ALA A 10 -0.79 8.69 15.46
C ALA A 10 -1.50 8.45 14.12
N ILE A 11 -2.69 7.84 14.21
CA ILE A 11 -3.66 7.82 13.13
C ILE A 11 -3.97 9.29 12.90
N ILE A 12 -3.33 9.91 11.91
CA ILE A 12 -3.78 11.20 11.40
C ILE A 12 -5.18 10.91 10.89
N GLY A 13 -6.18 11.28 11.70
CA GLY A 13 -7.58 11.19 11.37
C GLY A 13 -7.84 12.12 10.19
N VAL A 14 -7.65 11.60 8.98
CA VAL A 14 -8.16 12.24 7.78
C VAL A 14 -9.64 11.88 7.78
N THR A 15 -10.46 12.73 8.38
CA THR A 15 -11.92 12.57 8.32
C THR A 15 -12.35 12.74 6.87
N PHE A 16 -12.80 11.65 6.26
CA PHE A 16 -13.60 11.75 5.05
C PHE A 16 -15.03 11.97 5.50
N THR A 17 -15.64 13.03 5.00
CA THR A 17 -17.09 13.04 4.91
C THR A 17 -17.45 11.87 3.99
N SER A 18 -18.39 11.03 4.44
CA SER A 18 -18.85 9.79 3.79
C SER A 18 -19.42 9.95 2.36
N ASN A 19 -19.23 11.12 1.74
CA ASN A 19 -19.84 11.53 0.47
C ASN A 19 -18.82 12.07 -0.56
N ALA A 20 -17.50 11.92 -0.34
CA ALA A 20 -16.49 12.41 -1.29
C ALA A 20 -16.45 11.55 -2.56
N GLN A 21 -17.42 11.73 -3.47
CA GLN A 21 -17.45 11.10 -4.78
C GLN A 21 -16.22 11.50 -5.60
N ILE A 22 -15.44 10.51 -6.04
CA ILE A 22 -14.30 10.68 -6.96
C ILE A 22 -14.89 10.96 -8.34
N LYS A 23 -14.68 12.16 -8.88
CA LYS A 23 -15.25 12.56 -10.18
C LYS A 23 -14.19 12.98 -11.18
N THR A 24 -12.95 13.14 -10.75
CA THR A 24 -11.87 13.71 -11.55
C THR A 24 -10.59 12.88 -11.44
N LYS A 25 -9.69 13.10 -12.40
CA LYS A 25 -8.32 12.57 -12.35
C LYS A 25 -7.56 13.02 -11.10
N ASP A 26 -7.79 14.26 -10.65
CA ASP A 26 -7.15 14.80 -9.45
C ASP A 26 -7.64 14.13 -8.17
N ASP A 27 -8.92 13.77 -8.11
CA ASP A 27 -9.48 12.99 -7.00
C ASP A 27 -8.85 11.60 -6.93
N ALA A 28 -8.74 10.92 -8.09
CA ALA A 28 -8.10 9.62 -8.18
C ALA A 28 -6.61 9.67 -7.78
N ARG A 29 -5.88 10.68 -8.27
CA ARG A 29 -4.49 10.94 -7.91
C ARG A 29 -4.34 11.19 -6.41
N LEU A 30 -5.18 12.06 -5.83
CA LEU A 30 -5.17 12.38 -4.40
C LEU A 30 -5.43 11.13 -3.57
N ALA A 31 -6.37 10.30 -3.99
CA ALA A 31 -6.68 9.07 -3.27
C ALA A 31 -5.53 8.06 -3.32
N SER A 32 -4.95 7.84 -4.49
CA SER A 32 -3.73 7.03 -4.65
C SER A 32 -2.59 7.54 -3.79
N ALA A 33 -2.39 8.86 -3.69
CA ALA A 33 -1.35 9.44 -2.87
C ALA A 33 -1.56 9.21 -1.37
N LYS A 34 -2.80 9.35 -0.88
CA LYS A 34 -3.13 9.05 0.52
C LYS A 34 -2.97 7.57 0.85
N THR A 35 -3.40 6.69 -0.05
CA THR A 35 -3.18 5.23 0.08
C THR A 35 -1.69 4.90 0.08
N PHE A 36 -0.90 5.55 -0.79
CA PHE A 36 0.55 5.37 -0.84
C PHE A 36 1.24 5.82 0.45
N VAL A 37 0.82 6.94 1.04
CA VAL A 37 1.33 7.38 2.35
C VAL A 37 0.98 6.38 3.45
N SER A 38 -0.25 5.86 3.47
CA SER A 38 -0.67 4.82 4.41
C SER A 38 0.17 3.55 4.27
N PHE A 39 0.40 3.10 3.03
CA PHE A 39 1.29 1.99 2.70
C PHE A 39 2.72 2.24 3.18
N LYS A 40 3.35 3.35 2.76
CA LYS A 40 4.70 3.78 3.19
C LYS A 40 4.85 3.71 4.70
N LYS A 41 3.90 4.25 5.47
CA LYS A 41 3.97 4.28 6.95
C LYS A 41 4.15 2.90 7.55
N GLN A 42 3.44 1.89 7.04
CA GLN A 42 3.58 0.52 7.53
C GLN A 42 4.96 -0.09 7.25
N LEU A 43 5.71 0.44 6.28
CA LEU A 43 7.03 -0.07 5.90
C LEU A 43 8.19 0.60 6.66
N THR A 44 7.89 1.54 7.58
CA THR A 44 8.90 2.33 8.30
C THR A 44 9.88 1.46 9.07
N GLU A 45 9.39 0.47 9.82
CA GLU A 45 10.25 -0.39 10.64
C GLU A 45 11.20 -1.23 9.78
N ALA A 46 10.71 -1.76 8.65
CA ALA A 46 11.55 -2.50 7.71
C ALA A 46 12.63 -1.58 7.12
N TYR A 47 12.28 -0.34 6.75
CA TYR A 47 13.26 0.63 6.24
C TYR A 47 14.35 0.95 7.27
N LEU A 48 13.98 1.20 8.53
CA LEU A 48 14.94 1.52 9.60
C LEU A 48 15.93 0.39 9.90
N LYS A 49 15.61 -0.85 9.52
CA LYS A 49 16.49 -2.03 9.65
C LYS A 49 17.30 -2.33 8.39
N SER A 50 17.24 -1.47 7.38
CA SER A 50 17.80 -1.71 6.05
C SER A 50 18.93 -0.73 5.74
N THR A 51 19.97 -1.22 5.06
CA THR A 51 21.11 -0.40 4.61
C THR A 51 20.94 0.07 3.17
N ASP A 52 20.17 -0.67 2.37
CA ASP A 52 19.95 -0.46 0.95
C ASP A 52 18.55 -0.97 0.53
N TYR A 53 18.22 -0.88 -0.75
CA TYR A 53 16.95 -1.37 -1.27
C TYR A 53 16.79 -2.89 -1.14
N SER A 54 17.87 -3.65 -1.36
CA SER A 54 17.81 -5.13 -1.34
C SER A 54 17.51 -5.66 0.07
N SER A 55 18.16 -5.12 1.09
CA SER A 55 17.88 -5.40 2.50
C SER A 55 16.49 -4.94 2.91
N PHE A 56 15.99 -3.81 2.39
CA PHE A 56 14.60 -3.38 2.59
C PHE A 56 13.58 -4.35 2.02
N GLU A 57 13.75 -4.75 0.77
CA GLU A 57 12.89 -5.73 0.10
C GLU A 57 12.90 -7.07 0.85
N LYS A 58 14.09 -7.56 1.24
CA LYS A 58 14.23 -8.80 2.02
C LYS A 58 13.61 -8.70 3.41
N ASN A 59 13.76 -7.56 4.08
CA ASN A 59 13.16 -7.33 5.41
C ASN A 59 11.63 -7.28 5.37
N LEU A 60 11.03 -6.94 4.22
CA LEU A 60 9.58 -6.96 4.04
C LEU A 60 9.07 -8.31 3.57
N CYS A 61 9.61 -8.78 2.45
CA CYS A 61 9.06 -9.91 1.69
C CYS A 61 9.67 -11.25 2.09
N GLY A 62 10.79 -11.26 2.82
CA GLY A 62 11.50 -12.48 3.17
C GLY A 62 11.92 -13.26 1.93
N ASN A 63 11.34 -14.45 1.75
CA ASN A 63 11.60 -15.33 0.60
C ASN A 63 10.59 -15.17 -0.53
N TRP A 64 9.63 -14.24 -0.43
CA TRP A 64 8.68 -14.01 -1.50
C TRP A 64 9.35 -13.39 -2.74
N ASN A 65 8.91 -13.83 -3.91
CA ASN A 65 9.39 -13.31 -5.18
C ASN A 65 8.42 -12.24 -5.71
N ASN A 66 8.76 -10.97 -5.49
CA ASN A 66 7.91 -9.84 -5.87
C ASN A 66 7.60 -9.83 -7.37
N THR A 67 6.38 -9.40 -7.71
CA THR A 67 6.07 -9.07 -9.09
C THR A 67 6.74 -7.77 -9.51
N LYS A 68 6.66 -7.46 -10.80
CA LYS A 68 7.17 -6.20 -11.35
C LYS A 68 6.48 -5.00 -10.67
N GLU A 69 5.17 -5.06 -10.50
CA GLU A 69 4.33 -4.02 -9.89
C GLU A 69 4.64 -3.88 -8.40
N GLY A 70 4.77 -4.99 -7.66
CA GLY A 70 5.15 -4.98 -6.25
C GLY A 70 6.54 -4.38 -6.04
N LYS A 71 7.52 -4.81 -6.85
CA LYS A 71 8.90 -4.28 -6.80
C LYS A 71 8.95 -2.78 -7.13
N TYR A 72 8.19 -2.34 -8.13
CA TYR A 72 8.07 -0.93 -8.47
C TYR A 72 7.58 -0.11 -7.27
N LEU A 73 6.50 -0.54 -6.63
CA LEU A 73 5.89 0.17 -5.51
C LEU A 73 6.82 0.23 -4.28
N LEU A 74 7.52 -0.87 -3.97
CA LEU A 74 8.51 -0.89 -2.89
C LEU A 74 9.69 0.04 -3.17
N ASN A 75 10.15 0.10 -4.42
CA ASN A 75 11.24 0.99 -4.81
C ASN A 75 10.84 2.48 -4.71
N GLU A 76 9.60 2.83 -5.05
CA GLU A 76 9.08 4.18 -4.81
C GLU A 76 9.10 4.53 -3.31
N VAL A 77 8.60 3.64 -2.45
CA VAL A 77 8.61 3.85 -0.99
C VAL A 77 10.03 4.03 -0.47
N TYR A 78 10.95 3.14 -0.84
CA TYR A 78 12.35 3.21 -0.44
C TYR A 78 12.98 4.55 -0.86
N THR A 79 12.69 5.01 -2.08
CA THR A 79 13.18 6.30 -2.61
C THR A 79 12.66 7.46 -1.78
N TYR A 80 11.36 7.48 -1.43
CA TYR A 80 10.80 8.54 -0.59
C TYR A 80 11.35 8.53 0.84
N PHE A 81 11.61 7.36 1.42
CA PHE A 81 12.29 7.25 2.71
C PHE A 81 13.72 7.77 2.64
N LYS A 82 14.50 7.32 1.64
CA LYS A 82 15.89 7.75 1.42
C LYS A 82 15.99 9.26 1.25
N ASN A 83 15.06 9.85 0.50
CA ASN A 83 15.00 11.29 0.25
C ASN A 83 14.34 12.08 1.39
N LYS A 84 13.93 11.43 2.48
CA LYS A 84 13.22 12.05 3.62
C LYS A 84 12.01 12.90 3.17
N THR A 85 11.28 12.43 2.17
CA THR A 85 10.14 13.18 1.62
C THR A 85 8.97 13.12 2.61
N SER A 86 8.45 14.30 2.99
CA SER A 86 7.31 14.40 3.90
C SER A 86 6.03 13.87 3.26
N ASP A 87 5.08 13.46 4.08
CA ASP A 87 3.81 12.93 3.60
C ASP A 87 3.02 13.98 2.83
N GLU A 88 3.08 15.25 3.23
CA GLU A 88 2.44 16.38 2.54
C GLU A 88 3.04 16.57 1.15
N LYS A 89 4.36 16.46 1.02
CA LYS A 89 5.04 16.56 -0.27
C LYS A 89 4.69 15.39 -1.18
N ILE A 90 4.54 14.18 -0.64
CA ILE A 90 4.03 13.02 -1.41
C ILE A 90 2.59 13.28 -1.85
N ILE A 91 1.71 13.70 -0.94
CA ILE A 91 0.30 14.00 -1.25
C ILE A 91 0.17 15.06 -2.35
N ALA A 92 1.05 16.06 -2.35
CA ALA A 92 1.07 17.14 -3.34
C ALA A 92 1.62 16.73 -4.71
N SER A 93 2.51 15.74 -4.79
CA SER A 93 3.30 15.47 -6.02
C SER A 93 3.20 14.05 -6.58
N TYR A 94 2.68 13.08 -5.83
CA TYR A 94 2.53 11.71 -6.31
C TYR A 94 1.49 11.64 -7.43
N ASP A 95 1.85 10.99 -8.54
CA ASP A 95 1.04 10.88 -9.76
C ASP A 95 -0.03 9.79 -9.67
N GLY A 96 0.11 8.86 -8.72
CA GLY A 96 -0.82 7.75 -8.51
C GLY A 96 -0.60 6.53 -9.41
N ILE A 97 0.32 6.56 -10.37
CA ILE A 97 0.44 5.51 -11.40
C ILE A 97 0.92 4.19 -10.79
N GLY A 98 1.92 4.23 -9.92
CA GLY A 98 2.44 3.04 -9.24
C GLY A 98 1.36 2.32 -8.44
N MET A 99 0.63 3.08 -7.63
CA MET A 99 -0.48 2.57 -6.82
C MET A 99 -1.62 2.02 -7.70
N ALA A 100 -1.97 2.71 -8.78
CA ALA A 100 -3.02 2.24 -9.69
C ALA A 100 -2.67 0.89 -10.34
N LYS A 101 -1.44 0.70 -10.81
CA LYS A 101 -0.97 -0.59 -11.35
C LYS A 101 -1.01 -1.71 -10.30
N ALA A 102 -0.59 -1.39 -9.07
CA ALA A 102 -0.60 -2.34 -7.97
C ALA A 102 -2.04 -2.76 -7.57
N LEU A 103 -2.96 -1.80 -7.54
CA LEU A 103 -4.38 -2.05 -7.27
C LEU A 103 -5.03 -2.86 -8.41
N GLN A 104 -4.73 -2.55 -9.67
CA GLN A 104 -5.19 -3.32 -10.83
C GLN A 104 -4.71 -4.77 -10.76
N PHE A 105 -3.43 -4.98 -10.43
CA PHE A 105 -2.88 -6.32 -10.26
C PHE A 105 -3.63 -7.11 -9.18
N GLN A 106 -3.89 -6.51 -8.01
CA GLN A 106 -4.64 -7.18 -6.95
C GLN A 106 -6.08 -7.46 -7.40
N GLN A 107 -6.73 -6.54 -8.10
CA GLN A 107 -8.08 -6.73 -8.63
C GLN A 107 -8.17 -7.92 -9.59
N ASP A 108 -7.24 -8.01 -10.54
CA ASP A 108 -7.18 -9.12 -11.50
C ASP A 108 -6.98 -10.47 -10.81
N ILE A 109 -6.23 -10.50 -9.72
CA ILE A 109 -6.06 -11.70 -8.89
C ILE A 109 -7.34 -12.02 -8.13
N TYR A 110 -7.99 -11.05 -7.50
CA TYR A 110 -9.26 -11.28 -6.79
C TYR A 110 -10.33 -11.88 -7.71
N THR A 111 -10.41 -11.43 -8.96
CA THR A 111 -11.34 -12.00 -9.95
C THR A 111 -11.04 -13.47 -10.27
N LYS A 112 -9.77 -13.86 -10.26
CA LYS A 112 -9.32 -15.25 -10.54
C LYS A 112 -9.33 -16.14 -9.29
N ASN A 113 -9.08 -15.56 -8.13
CA ASN A 113 -9.01 -16.23 -6.84
C ASN A 113 -9.66 -15.34 -5.75
N PRO A 114 -10.96 -15.54 -5.47
CA PRO A 114 -11.67 -14.78 -4.44
C PRO A 114 -11.13 -14.98 -3.01
N LYS A 115 -10.26 -15.98 -2.77
CA LYS A 115 -9.59 -16.21 -1.47
C LYS A 115 -8.29 -15.44 -1.30
N SER A 116 -7.83 -14.76 -2.36
CA SER A 116 -6.63 -13.92 -2.32
C SER A 116 -6.70 -12.95 -1.14
N ASP A 117 -5.55 -12.69 -0.52
CA ASP A 117 -5.39 -11.62 0.46
C ASP A 117 -4.59 -10.44 -0.11
N GLY A 118 -4.20 -10.49 -1.39
CA GLY A 118 -3.40 -9.49 -2.08
C GLY A 118 -1.89 -9.65 -1.90
N SER A 119 -1.42 -10.62 -1.11
CA SER A 119 0.01 -10.88 -0.89
C SER A 119 0.77 -11.27 -2.16
N GLU A 120 0.08 -11.77 -3.17
CA GLU A 120 0.61 -12.20 -4.47
C GLU A 120 1.31 -11.07 -5.22
N LEU A 121 0.86 -9.82 -5.02
CA LEU A 121 1.55 -8.62 -5.54
C LEU A 121 3.02 -8.58 -5.11
N PHE A 122 3.30 -9.12 -3.92
CA PHE A 122 4.63 -9.20 -3.33
C PHE A 122 5.15 -10.65 -3.29
N GLY A 123 4.58 -11.56 -4.08
CA GLY A 123 5.04 -12.96 -4.20
C GLY A 123 4.55 -13.91 -3.10
N GLY A 124 3.54 -13.52 -2.32
CA GLY A 124 2.95 -14.36 -1.28
C GLY A 124 2.04 -15.49 -1.81
N PRO A 125 1.75 -16.51 -0.97
CA PRO A 125 1.11 -17.76 -1.39
C PRO A 125 -0.42 -17.70 -1.59
N SER A 126 -1.05 -16.52 -1.61
CA SER A 126 -2.49 -16.33 -1.86
C SER A 126 -3.49 -16.90 -0.83
N ASP A 127 -3.02 -17.63 0.19
CA ASP A 127 -3.86 -18.42 1.11
C ASP A 127 -3.69 -18.07 2.59
N ASN A 128 -3.07 -16.92 2.90
CA ASN A 128 -2.83 -16.45 4.26
C ASN A 128 -1.87 -17.35 5.10
N SER A 129 -1.18 -18.33 4.49
CA SER A 129 -0.12 -19.16 5.11
C SER A 129 1.20 -18.39 5.33
N THR A 130 1.10 -17.08 5.54
CA THR A 130 2.19 -16.10 5.39
C THR A 130 3.21 -16.06 6.54
N THR A 131 2.96 -16.79 7.63
CA THR A 131 3.68 -16.61 8.91
C THR A 131 5.11 -17.12 8.90
N SER A 132 5.47 -18.05 8.01
CA SER A 132 6.85 -18.57 7.91
C SER A 132 7.74 -17.81 6.92
N SER A 133 7.14 -17.07 5.97
CA SER A 133 7.86 -16.53 4.82
C SER A 133 7.91 -15.00 4.74
N ASN A 134 7.00 -14.29 5.41
CA ASN A 134 6.99 -12.82 5.48
C ASN A 134 7.16 -12.34 6.94
N PRO A 135 8.33 -11.77 7.28
CA PRO A 135 8.68 -11.39 8.66
C PRO A 135 7.89 -10.17 9.20
N THR A 136 7.24 -9.40 8.32
CA THR A 136 6.49 -8.18 8.69
C THR A 136 4.98 -8.36 8.65
N SER A 137 4.52 -9.60 8.43
CA SER A 137 3.09 -9.95 8.37
C SER A 137 2.41 -10.14 9.74
N LYS A 138 3.02 -9.73 10.86
CA LYS A 138 2.46 -10.02 12.19
C LYS A 138 1.40 -9.00 12.63
N VAL A 139 0.21 -9.55 12.93
CA VAL A 139 -1.01 -8.93 13.49
C VAL A 139 -1.78 -8.03 12.51
N ALA A 140 -2.92 -8.55 12.04
CA ALA A 140 -3.89 -7.80 11.24
C ALA A 140 -4.77 -6.96 12.17
N TYR A 141 -4.39 -5.70 12.40
CA TYR A 141 -5.40 -4.69 12.70
C TYR A 141 -5.00 -3.29 12.17
N PRO A 142 -5.80 -2.66 11.29
CA PRO A 142 -6.96 -3.22 10.58
C PRO A 142 -6.63 -3.75 9.16
N CYS A 143 -5.42 -3.53 8.62
CA CYS A 143 -4.95 -4.10 7.34
C CYS A 143 -3.47 -4.47 7.45
N ARG A 144 -3.06 -5.59 6.84
CA ARG A 144 -1.64 -5.89 6.63
C ARG A 144 -1.09 -4.98 5.53
N TRP A 145 0.21 -4.68 5.60
CA TRP A 145 0.86 -3.71 4.71
C TRP A 145 0.66 -3.99 3.22
N TYR A 146 0.55 -5.27 2.85
CA TYR A 146 0.39 -5.68 1.45
C TYR A 146 -1.06 -5.58 0.94
N GLN A 147 -2.05 -5.34 1.80
CA GLN A 147 -3.47 -5.36 1.44
C GLN A 147 -3.94 -3.99 0.94
N LEU A 148 -3.47 -3.53 -0.21
CA LEU A 148 -3.66 -2.15 -0.67
C LEU A 148 -5.14 -1.73 -0.76
N SER A 149 -6.02 -2.63 -1.23
CA SER A 149 -7.46 -2.39 -1.25
C SER A 149 -8.06 -2.21 0.14
N CYS A 150 -7.53 -2.91 1.15
CA CYS A 150 -7.92 -2.74 2.54
C CYS A 150 -7.51 -1.35 3.06
N HIS A 151 -6.28 -0.90 2.75
CA HIS A 151 -5.83 0.47 3.08
C HIS A 151 -6.72 1.53 2.44
N LEU A 152 -7.10 1.34 1.18
CA LEU A 152 -8.03 2.22 0.48
C LEU A 152 -9.39 2.28 1.21
N ASN A 153 -9.95 1.12 1.56
CA ASN A 153 -11.23 1.04 2.28
C ASN A 153 -11.16 1.66 3.69
N GLN A 154 -10.03 1.56 4.39
CA GLN A 154 -9.86 2.22 5.69
C GLN A 154 -9.88 3.74 5.59
N ILE A 155 -9.26 4.26 4.54
CA ILE A 155 -9.14 5.69 4.34
C ILE A 155 -10.50 6.23 3.89
N PHE A 156 -11.15 5.62 2.91
CA PHE A 156 -12.31 6.21 2.23
C PHE A 156 -13.67 5.58 2.57
N GLY A 157 -13.70 4.44 3.26
CA GLY A 157 -14.89 3.60 3.45
C GLY A 157 -15.04 2.54 2.34
N ALA A 158 -15.76 1.45 2.63
CA ALA A 158 -15.85 0.30 1.71
C ALA A 158 -16.55 0.61 0.38
N GLU A 159 -17.65 1.38 0.39
CA GLU A 159 -18.35 1.79 -0.84
C GLU A 159 -17.47 2.68 -1.73
N MET A 160 -16.82 3.67 -1.12
CA MET A 160 -15.95 4.60 -1.82
C MET A 160 -14.66 3.94 -2.29
N GLY A 161 -14.11 3.00 -1.53
CA GLY A 161 -12.90 2.25 -1.89
C GLY A 161 -13.09 1.36 -3.13
N GLY A 162 -14.26 0.75 -3.30
CA GLY A 162 -14.60 0.02 -4.53
C GLY A 162 -14.70 0.91 -5.78
N ILE A 163 -15.32 2.09 -5.64
CA ILE A 163 -15.40 3.09 -6.72
C ILE A 163 -14.01 3.64 -7.05
N LEU A 164 -13.21 3.91 -6.02
CA LEU A 164 -11.82 4.38 -6.13
C LEU A 164 -10.92 3.40 -6.88
N LEU A 165 -11.08 2.11 -6.60
CA LEU A 165 -10.35 1.05 -7.29
C LEU A 165 -10.65 1.13 -8.80
N ASN A 166 -11.91 1.01 -9.18
CA ASN A 166 -12.32 0.93 -10.58
C ASN A 166 -12.07 2.23 -11.35
N TYR A 167 -12.59 3.36 -10.85
CA TYR A 167 -12.47 4.64 -11.54
C TYR A 167 -11.04 5.19 -11.50
N GLY A 168 -10.33 4.99 -10.39
CA GLY A 168 -8.95 5.45 -10.23
C GLY A 168 -7.98 4.70 -11.13
N ILE A 169 -8.09 3.37 -11.23
CA ILE A 169 -7.31 2.56 -12.18
C ILE A 169 -7.58 3.04 -13.60
N CYS A 170 -8.85 3.08 -14.01
CA CYS A 170 -9.27 3.50 -15.34
C CYS A 170 -8.74 4.90 -15.72
N THR A 171 -8.91 5.88 -14.83
CA THR A 171 -8.53 7.28 -15.10
C THR A 171 -7.02 7.51 -15.07
N LEU A 172 -6.28 6.85 -14.18
CA LEU A 172 -4.83 7.03 -14.05
C LEU A 172 -4.04 6.23 -15.10
N LEU A 173 -4.56 5.07 -15.52
CA LEU A 173 -3.90 4.21 -16.51
C LEU A 173 -4.41 4.43 -17.94
N GLY A 174 -5.54 5.11 -18.12
CA GLY A 174 -6.13 5.36 -19.43
C GLY A 174 -6.68 4.10 -20.10
N THR A 175 -7.14 3.13 -19.30
CA THR A 175 -7.57 1.79 -19.76
C THR A 175 -9.09 1.61 -19.71
N CYS A 176 -9.85 2.71 -19.79
CA CYS A 176 -11.32 2.70 -19.85
C CYS A 176 -11.85 2.15 -21.18
#